data_AF-A0A2R7R2T7-F1
#
_entry.id   AF-A0A2R7R2T7-F1
#
_cell.length_a   1.000
_cell.length_b   1.000
_cell.length_c   1.000
_cell.angle_alpha   90.00
_cell.angle_beta   90.00
_cell.angle_gamma   90.00
#
_symmetry.space_group_name_H-M   'P 1'
#
loop_
_entity.id
_entity.type
_entity.pdbx_description
1 polymer ?
#
loop_
_entity_poly.entity_id
_entity_poly.type
_entity_poly.pdbx_seq_one_letter_code
_entity_poly.pdbx_strand_id
1 'polypeptide(L)'
;MTGYTFIQTTMVVCMHVVGLAMLLATWRLLRGPTVPDRILALDTLSVTAIAELMLFGMYLNSAVYFEAALIIAMLGFGSTVVLSKFVLRRDIVE
;
A
#
# COMPACT_ATOMS: atom_id res chain seq x y z
N MET A 1 -29.29 2.78 15.37
CA MET A 1 -28.33 3.90 15.16
C MET A 1 -26.93 3.60 15.68
N THR A 2 -26.75 2.81 16.76
CA THR A 2 -25.44 2.49 17.36
C THR A 2 -24.46 1.72 16.46
N GLY A 3 -24.96 0.79 15.62
CA GLY A 3 -24.12 -0.04 14.75
C GLY A 3 -23.38 0.73 13.65
N TYR A 4 -24.03 1.71 13.02
CA TYR A 4 -23.42 2.53 11.97
C TYR A 4 -22.29 3.42 12.51
N THR A 5 -22.49 4.04 13.66
CA THR A 5 -21.46 4.83 14.34
C THR A 5 -20.24 3.98 14.75
N PHE A 6 -20.46 2.72 15.14
CA PHE A 6 -19.37 1.80 15.48
C PHE A 6 -18.49 1.47 14.27
N ILE A 7 -19.11 1.15 13.13
CA ILE A 7 -18.40 0.88 11.87
C ILE A 7 -17.61 2.12 11.43
N GLN A 8 -18.25 3.29 11.43
CA GLN A 8 -17.60 4.54 11.01
C GLN A 8 -16.39 4.89 11.91
N THR A 9 -16.52 4.72 13.22
CA THR A 9 -15.40 4.95 14.15
C THR A 9 -14.27 3.97 13.90
N THR A 10 -14.59 2.69 13.66
CA THR A 10 -13.60 1.66 13.35
C THR A 10 -12.84 1.97 12.06
N MET A 11 -13.53 2.43 11.01
CA MET A 11 -12.88 2.85 9.75
C MET A 11 -11.87 3.96 9.97
N VAL A 12 -12.23 5.00 10.74
CA VAL A 12 -11.33 6.12 11.04
C VAL A 12 -10.11 5.65 11.84
N VAL A 13 -10.30 4.78 12.83
CA VAL A 13 -9.20 4.19 13.59
C VAL A 13 -8.29 3.36 12.68
N CYS A 14 -8.86 2.53 11.81
CA CYS A 14 -8.09 1.75 10.83
C CYS A 14 -7.27 2.64 9.90
N MET A 15 -7.83 3.74 9.39
CA MET A 15 -7.08 4.71 8.56
C MET A 15 -5.87 5.29 9.32
N HIS A 16 -6.03 5.62 10.61
CA HIS A 16 -4.91 6.16 11.39
C HIS A 16 -3.81 5.10 11.59
N VAL A 17 -4.19 3.85 11.84
CA VAL A 17 -3.25 2.74 12.00
C VAL A 17 -2.54 2.42 10.68
N VAL A 18 -3.25 2.40 9.56
CA VAL A 18 -2.68 2.18 8.22
C VAL A 18 -1.79 3.35 7.82
N GLY A 19 -2.20 4.58 8.08
CA GLY A 19 -1.37 5.77 7.90
C GLY A 19 -0.07 5.73 8.71
N LEU A 20 -0.11 5.27 9.96
CA LEU A 20 1.11 5.03 10.75
C LEU A 20 2.00 3.94 10.12
N ALA A 21 1.40 2.85 9.63
CA ALA A 21 2.14 1.81 8.92
C ALA A 21 2.81 2.34 7.64
N MET A 22 2.13 3.20 6.88
CA MET A 22 2.70 3.88 5.71
C MET A 22 3.91 4.76 6.09
N LEU A 23 3.83 5.50 7.19
CA LEU A 23 4.94 6.32 7.67
C LEU A 23 6.15 5.45 8.05
N LEU A 24 5.93 4.33 8.73
CA LEU A 24 6.99 3.37 9.09
C LEU A 24 7.61 2.73 7.84
N ALA A 25 6.80 2.34 6.87
CA ALA A 25 7.27 1.79 5.60
C ALA A 25 8.08 2.83 4.80
N THR A 26 7.63 4.09 4.78
CA THR A 26 8.37 5.20 4.16
C THR A 26 9.71 5.43 4.86
N TRP A 27 9.73 5.41 6.19
CA TRP A 27 10.98 5.53 6.95
C TRP A 27 11.97 4.40 6.61
N ARG A 28 11.48 3.16 6.50
CA ARG A 28 12.31 2.01 6.11
C ARG A 28 12.74 2.05 4.64
N LEU A 29 11.93 2.61 3.75
CA LEU A 29 12.30 2.85 2.35
C LEU A 29 13.49 3.81 2.24
N LEU A 30 13.48 4.89 3.04
CA LEU A 30 14.54 5.92 3.03
C LEU A 30 15.82 5.46 3.76
N ARG A 31 15.70 4.78 4.90
CA ARG A 31 16.84 4.37 5.74
C ARG A 31 17.22 2.88 5.63
N GLY A 32 16.64 2.15 4.67
CA GLY A 32 16.93 0.73 4.48
C GLY A 32 18.43 0.48 4.21
N PRO A 33 19.09 -0.44 4.94
CA PRO A 33 20.54 -0.67 4.81
C PRO A 33 20.89 -1.41 3.51
N THR A 34 20.00 -2.26 3.01
CA THR A 34 20.21 -3.03 1.78
C THR A 34 19.22 -2.62 0.70
N VAL A 35 19.56 -2.85 -0.58
CA VAL A 35 18.63 -2.63 -1.70
C VAL A 35 17.37 -3.50 -1.57
N PRO A 36 17.45 -4.80 -1.26
CA PRO A 36 16.27 -5.63 -1.02
C PRO A 36 15.35 -5.11 0.10
N ASP A 37 15.90 -4.57 1.20
CA ASP A 37 15.09 -3.96 2.26
C ASP A 37 14.24 -2.80 1.75
N ARG A 38 14.82 -1.97 0.86
CA ARG A 38 14.11 -0.83 0.26
C ARG A 38 13.03 -1.28 -0.71
N ILE A 39 13.29 -2.35 -1.47
CA ILE A 39 12.30 -2.94 -2.39
C ILE A 39 11.11 -3.51 -1.60
N LEU A 40 11.36 -4.24 -0.53
CA LEU A 40 10.31 -4.77 0.35
C LEU A 40 9.53 -3.64 1.04
N ALA A 41 10.22 -2.55 1.44
CA ALA A 41 9.56 -1.37 1.99
C ALA A 41 8.66 -0.67 0.96
N LEU A 42 9.09 -0.61 -0.32
CA LEU A 42 8.27 -0.07 -1.42
C LEU A 42 7.02 -0.92 -1.66
N ASP A 43 7.16 -2.25 -1.69
CA ASP A 43 6.04 -3.19 -1.83
C ASP A 43 5.03 -3.03 -0.69
N THR A 44 5.53 -2.94 0.55
CA THR A 44 4.71 -2.69 1.74
C THR A 44 3.98 -1.34 1.65
N LEU A 45 4.65 -0.30 1.13
CA LEU A 45 4.04 1.00 0.88
C LEU A 45 2.90 0.94 -0.13
N SER A 46 3.07 0.18 -1.22
CA SER A 46 2.00 -0.02 -2.21
C SER A 46 0.79 -0.72 -1.60
N VAL A 47 0.99 -1.80 -0.83
CA VAL A 47 -0.11 -2.54 -0.18
C VAL A 47 -0.84 -1.68 0.85
N THR A 48 -0.10 -0.93 1.68
CA THR A 48 -0.71 -0.03 2.67
C THR A 48 -1.47 1.14 2.01
N ALA A 49 -0.99 1.67 0.89
CA ALA A 49 -1.73 2.68 0.12
C ALA A 49 -3.03 2.13 -0.48
N ILE A 50 -3.04 0.87 -0.96
CA ILE A 50 -4.25 0.20 -1.46
C ILE A 50 -5.28 0.04 -0.32
N ALA A 51 -4.81 -0.37 0.86
CA ALA A 51 -5.67 -0.50 2.04
C ALA A 51 -6.28 0.86 2.45
N GLU A 52 -5.48 1.92 2.44
CA GLU A 52 -5.94 3.28 2.76
C GLU A 52 -6.99 3.77 1.75
N LEU A 53 -6.77 3.56 0.45
CA LEU A 53 -7.73 3.90 -0.60
C LEU A 53 -9.05 3.12 -0.46
N MET A 54 -8.99 1.84 -0.10
CA MET A 54 -10.20 1.06 0.16
C MET A 54 -10.97 1.59 1.36
N LEU A 55 -10.31 1.83 2.49
CA LEU A 55 -10.95 2.42 3.67
C LEU A 55 -11.57 3.78 3.35
N PHE A 56 -10.88 4.61 2.57
CA PHE A 56 -11.35 5.92 2.15
C PHE A 56 -12.57 5.84 1.22
N GLY A 57 -12.55 4.90 0.27
CA GLY A 57 -13.70 4.60 -0.59
C GLY A 57 -14.92 4.13 0.19
N MET A 58 -14.72 3.26 1.19
CA MET A 58 -15.78 2.82 2.09
C MET A 58 -16.35 3.98 2.92
N TYR A 59 -15.49 4.87 3.43
CA TYR A 59 -15.91 6.04 4.20
C TYR A 59 -16.74 7.02 3.36
N LEU A 60 -16.35 7.24 2.10
CA LEU A 60 -17.06 8.12 1.16
C LEU A 60 -18.25 7.46 0.45
N ASN A 61 -18.50 6.16 0.68
CA ASN A 61 -19.49 5.37 -0.06
C ASN A 61 -19.33 5.49 -1.60
N SER A 62 -18.08 5.48 -2.09
CA SER A 62 -17.78 5.62 -3.52
C SER A 62 -16.90 4.48 -4.03
N ALA A 63 -17.37 3.80 -5.07
CA ALA A 63 -16.67 2.69 -5.72
C ALA A 63 -15.45 3.14 -6.55
N VAL A 64 -15.35 4.43 -6.89
CA VAL A 64 -14.24 4.97 -7.72
C VAL A 64 -12.88 4.71 -7.06
N TYR A 65 -12.80 4.82 -5.74
CA TYR A 65 -11.55 4.56 -5.00
C TYR A 65 -11.18 3.08 -5.00
N PHE A 66 -12.17 2.18 -5.09
CA PHE A 66 -11.92 0.75 -5.21
C PHE A 66 -11.32 0.40 -6.58
N GLU A 67 -11.82 1.01 -7.65
CA GLU A 67 -11.24 0.86 -8.99
C GLU A 67 -9.79 1.39 -9.04
N ALA A 68 -9.54 2.56 -8.46
CA ALA A 68 -8.19 3.11 -8.35
C ALA A 68 -7.25 2.19 -7.53
N ALA A 69 -7.73 1.64 -6.41
CA ALA A 69 -6.97 0.71 -5.59
C ALA A 69 -6.60 -0.57 -6.37
N LEU A 70 -7.52 -1.07 -7.22
CA LEU A 70 -7.29 -2.26 -8.05
C LEU A 70 -6.24 -2.00 -9.14
N ILE A 71 -6.28 -0.84 -9.79
CA ILE A 71 -5.26 -0.43 -10.77
C ILE A 71 -3.88 -0.32 -10.10
N ILE A 72 -3.81 0.32 -8.92
CA ILE A 72 -2.57 0.46 -8.16
C ILE A 72 -2.05 -0.90 -7.72
N ALA A 73 -2.91 -1.83 -7.31
CA ALA A 73 -2.52 -3.20 -6.96
C ALA A 73 -1.85 -3.94 -8.12
N MET A 74 -2.44 -3.85 -9.31
CA MET A 74 -1.89 -4.48 -10.52
C MET A 74 -0.55 -3.88 -10.92
N LEU A 75 -0.41 -2.55 -10.89
CA LEU A 75 0.82 -1.85 -11.26
C LEU A 75 1.93 -2.03 -10.21
N GLY A 76 1.58 -1.93 -8.93
CA GLY A 76 2.51 -2.03 -7.81
C GLY A 76 3.21 -3.39 -7.75
N PHE A 77 2.43 -4.47 -7.85
CA PHE A 77 2.95 -5.84 -7.85
C PHE A 77 3.86 -6.12 -9.07
N GLY A 78 3.48 -5.64 -10.25
CA GLY A 78 4.31 -5.78 -11.45
C GLY A 78 5.67 -5.08 -11.30
N SER A 79 5.69 -3.88 -10.74
CA SER A 79 6.91 -3.09 -10.53
C SER A 79 7.90 -3.79 -9.58
N THR A 80 7.42 -4.39 -8.50
CA THR A 80 8.29 -5.04 -7.50
C THR A 80 8.86 -6.36 -8.02
N VAL A 81 8.14 -7.11 -8.84
CA VAL A 81 8.66 -8.31 -9.54
C VAL A 81 9.79 -7.94 -10.51
N VAL A 82 9.61 -6.89 -11.32
CA VAL A 82 10.63 -6.42 -12.27
C VAL A 82 11.88 -5.96 -11.52
N LEU A 83 11.71 -5.16 -10.47
CA LEU A 83 12.82 -4.64 -9.67
C LEU A 83 13.60 -5.75 -8.95
N SER A 84 12.89 -6.76 -8.43
CA SER A 84 13.51 -7.93 -7.80
C SER A 84 14.32 -8.77 -8.80
N LYS A 85 13.80 -8.97 -10.02
CA LYS A 85 14.53 -9.67 -11.09
C LYS A 85 15.77 -8.88 -11.52
N PHE A 86 15.65 -7.57 -11.67
CA PHE A 86 16.76 -6.70 -12.03
C PHE A 86 17.90 -6.76 -11.00
N VAL A 87 17.59 -6.73 -9.71
CA VAL A 87 18.61 -6.83 -8.64
C VAL A 87 19.32 -8.19 -8.66
N LEU A 88 18.61 -9.29 -8.95
CA LEU A 88 19.22 -10.62 -8.98
C LEU A 88 20.09 -10.87 -10.23
N ARG A 89 19.63 -10.40 -11.40
CA ARG A 89 20.22 -10.81 -12.69
C ARG A 89 21.01 -9.72 -13.41
N ARG A 90 20.91 -8.45 -12.97
CA ARG A 90 21.37 -7.25 -13.68
C ARG A 90 20.83 -7.11 -15.11
N ASP A 91 19.82 -7.90 -15.47
CA ASP A 91 19.22 -7.90 -16.80
C ASP A 91 17.70 -8.03 -16.68
N ILE A 92 16.99 -7.28 -17.52
CA ILE A 92 15.53 -7.06 -17.45
C ILE A 92 14.77 -7.78 -18.56
N VAL A 93 15.47 -8.23 -19.63
CA VAL A 93 14.86 -8.76 -20.85
C VAL A 93 15.63 -10.00 -21.30
N GLU A 94 14.89 -11.07 -21.62
CA GLU A 94 15.35 -12.17 -22.49
C GLU A 94 14.62 -12.03 -23.83
#